data_AF-A0A6A6UJ09-F1
#
_entry.id   AF-A0A6A6UJ09-F1
#
_cell.length_a   1.000
_cell.length_b   1.000
_cell.length_c   1.000
_cell.angle_alpha   90.00
_cell.angle_beta   90.00
_cell.angle_gamma   90.00
#
_symmetry.space_group_name_H-M   'P 1'
#
loop_
_entity.id
_entity.type
_entity.pdbx_description
1 polymer ?
#
loop_
_entity_poly.entity_id
_entity_poly.type
_entity_poly.pdbx_seq_one_letter_code
_entity_poly.pdbx_strand_id
1 'polypeptide(L)'
;MDSTIDLSDASKALDLFNIRYQLIRLEDTITFHLIERAQFPLNATIYKAGGIAIPNSDLSLFDWIMSASERLHALVRRYESPDETPFFPSALEKPILQPLHYPQILHANDVNVNPEIKDSYINHILPTVCAQREERPEQQENYGSAATIDVLVLQSLSRRIHFGKFVAESKFRTETDRFVKLIKAEDRKGIDEAITNMAVEQQVLDRLKLKAATYGTDPSGGSRDVGKIDVDAVVNTYKNYVIPLTKVVEVEYLMQRLKGTEWE
;
A
#
# COMPACT_ATOMS: atom_id res chain seq x y z
N MET A 1 6.89 6.40 17.95
CA MET A 1 5.89 5.32 17.79
C MET A 1 6.61 4.06 18.24
N ASP A 2 6.61 3.76 19.54
CA ASP A 2 7.37 2.65 20.15
C ASP A 2 6.64 1.31 19.98
N SER A 3 6.03 1.08 18.81
CA SER A 3 5.26 -0.13 18.54
C SER A 3 6.09 -1.10 17.70
N THR A 4 6.48 -2.23 18.31
CA THR A 4 6.93 -3.54 17.76
C THR A 4 7.89 -3.61 16.56
N ILE A 5 7.69 -2.86 15.46
CA ILE A 5 8.72 -2.70 14.42
C ILE A 5 9.53 -1.45 14.73
N ASP A 6 10.74 -1.71 15.20
CA ASP A 6 11.78 -0.74 15.39
C ASP A 6 12.67 -0.74 14.14
N LEU A 7 12.46 0.23 13.25
CA LEU A 7 13.29 0.38 12.04
C LEU A 7 14.72 0.86 12.35
N SER A 8 15.04 1.16 13.61
CA SER A 8 16.43 1.41 14.04
C SER A 8 17.18 0.12 14.43
N ASP A 9 16.49 -1.03 14.46
CA ASP A 9 17.05 -2.34 14.78
C ASP A 9 16.70 -3.37 13.69
N ALA A 10 17.70 -3.76 12.90
CA ALA A 10 17.50 -4.69 11.78
C ALA A 10 16.99 -6.07 12.21
N SER A 11 17.33 -6.52 13.43
CA SER A 11 16.88 -7.81 13.95
C SER A 11 15.37 -7.80 14.24
N LYS A 12 14.88 -6.70 14.83
CA LYS A 12 13.44 -6.52 15.10
C LYS A 12 12.65 -6.23 13.83
N ALA A 13 13.21 -5.44 12.91
CA ALA A 13 12.56 -5.09 11.65
C ALA A 13 12.36 -6.31 10.72
N LEU A 14 13.23 -7.32 10.82
CA LEU A 14 13.19 -8.53 9.99
C LEU A 14 12.65 -9.76 10.71
N ASP A 15 12.23 -9.61 11.96
CA ASP A 15 11.52 -10.66 12.69
C ASP A 15 10.12 -10.88 12.08
N LEU A 16 9.82 -12.12 11.69
CA LEU A 16 8.55 -12.45 11.01
C LEU A 16 7.32 -12.19 11.90
N PHE A 17 7.44 -12.30 13.22
CA PHE A 17 6.34 -12.01 14.13
C PHE A 17 6.02 -10.51 14.13
N ASN A 18 7.04 -9.65 14.22
CA ASN A 18 6.89 -8.19 14.14
C ASN A 18 6.36 -7.76 12.77
N ILE A 19 6.89 -8.32 11.68
CA ILE A 19 6.39 -8.09 10.31
C ILE A 19 4.91 -8.43 10.23
N ARG A 20 4.51 -9.64 10.64
CA ARG A 20 3.11 -10.08 10.63
C ARG A 20 2.22 -9.13 11.44
N TYR A 21 2.68 -8.68 12.60
CA TYR A 21 1.96 -7.73 13.41
C TYR A 21 1.71 -6.40 12.69
N GLN A 22 2.72 -5.82 12.03
CA GLN A 22 2.50 -4.58 11.26
C GLN A 22 1.60 -4.79 10.05
N LEU A 23 1.71 -5.91 9.34
CA LEU A 23 0.79 -6.23 8.23
C LEU A 23 -0.67 -6.26 8.72
N ILE A 24 -0.93 -6.87 9.89
CA ILE A 24 -2.27 -6.91 10.50
C ILE A 24 -2.76 -5.51 10.89
N ARG A 25 -1.88 -4.63 11.38
CA ARG A 25 -2.25 -3.24 11.68
C ARG A 25 -2.58 -2.44 10.42
N LEU A 26 -1.81 -2.63 9.36
CA LEU A 26 -2.06 -1.97 8.07
C LEU A 26 -3.38 -2.45 7.45
N GLU A 27 -3.80 -3.70 7.70
CA GLU A 27 -5.14 -4.17 7.32
C GLU A 27 -6.25 -3.29 7.90
N ASP A 28 -6.14 -2.92 9.17
CA ASP A 28 -7.12 -2.06 9.85
C ASP A 28 -7.11 -0.66 9.26
N THR A 29 -5.91 -0.06 9.11
CA THR A 29 -5.75 1.27 8.52
C THR A 29 -6.36 1.35 7.11
N ILE A 30 -6.07 0.37 6.25
CA ILE A 30 -6.62 0.32 4.89
C ILE A 30 -8.14 0.16 4.94
N THR A 31 -8.66 -0.71 5.80
CA THR A 31 -10.11 -0.93 5.94
C THR A 31 -10.82 0.35 6.37
N PHE A 32 -10.29 1.08 7.36
CA PHE A 32 -10.87 2.35 7.79
C PHE A 32 -10.80 3.43 6.71
N HIS A 33 -9.68 3.59 6.01
CA HIS A 33 -9.60 4.55 4.91
C HIS A 33 -10.57 4.22 3.77
N LEU A 34 -10.78 2.94 3.45
CA LEU A 34 -11.77 2.52 2.46
C LEU A 34 -13.20 2.80 2.92
N ILE A 35 -13.53 2.58 4.20
CA ILE A 35 -14.82 2.96 4.79
C ILE A 35 -15.06 4.47 4.65
N GLU A 36 -14.05 5.29 4.96
CA GLU A 36 -14.14 6.75 4.77
C GLU A 36 -14.34 7.11 3.30
N ARG A 37 -13.63 6.44 2.39
CA ARG A 37 -13.76 6.72 0.96
C ARG A 37 -15.12 6.33 0.39
N ALA A 38 -15.73 5.27 0.91
CA ALA A 38 -17.04 4.76 0.48
C ALA A 38 -18.20 5.73 0.77
N GLN A 39 -18.01 6.72 1.64
CA GLN A 39 -18.99 7.78 1.90
C GLN A 39 -19.20 8.72 0.70
N PHE A 40 -18.27 8.71 -0.27
CA PHE A 40 -18.33 9.54 -1.47
C PHE A 40 -18.56 8.64 -2.70
N PRO A 41 -19.26 9.14 -3.74
CA PRO A 41 -19.35 8.42 -5.01
C PRO A 41 -17.96 8.32 -5.67
N LEU A 42 -17.90 7.62 -6.81
CA LEU A 42 -16.64 7.44 -7.55
C LEU A 42 -15.92 8.77 -7.85
N ASN A 43 -16.63 9.84 -8.23
CA ASN A 43 -16.02 11.13 -8.61
C ASN A 43 -14.92 10.96 -9.67
N ALA A 44 -15.19 10.19 -10.74
CA ALA A 44 -14.27 9.89 -11.82
C ALA A 44 -13.56 11.12 -12.42
N THR A 45 -14.18 12.31 -12.37
CA THR A 45 -13.57 13.56 -12.85
C THR A 45 -12.25 13.90 -12.15
N ILE A 46 -12.09 13.59 -10.85
CA ILE A 46 -10.89 14.01 -10.08
C ILE A 46 -9.61 13.25 -10.49
N TYR A 47 -9.75 12.15 -11.22
CA TYR A 47 -8.63 11.32 -11.71
C TYR A 47 -8.23 11.66 -13.16
N LYS A 48 -8.96 12.56 -13.83
CA LYS A 48 -8.67 12.97 -15.22
C LYS A 48 -7.82 14.23 -15.22
N ALA A 49 -6.71 14.21 -15.95
CA ALA A 49 -5.89 15.40 -16.20
C ALA A 49 -6.73 16.49 -16.86
N GLY A 50 -6.68 17.72 -16.32
CA GLY A 50 -7.52 18.84 -16.76
C GLY A 50 -9.03 18.68 -16.48
N GLY A 51 -9.45 17.62 -15.76
CA GLY A 51 -10.86 17.40 -15.41
C GLY A 51 -11.40 18.45 -14.43
N ILE A 52 -10.53 18.98 -13.56
CA ILE A 52 -10.77 20.12 -12.69
C ILE A 52 -9.72 21.17 -13.03
N ALA A 53 -10.11 22.44 -13.14
CA ALA A 53 -9.20 23.52 -13.45
C ALA A 53 -8.33 23.86 -12.23
N ILE A 54 -7.02 23.57 -12.31
CA ILE A 54 -6.05 23.87 -11.26
C ILE A 54 -5.09 24.96 -11.78
N PRO A 55 -4.92 26.08 -11.07
CA PRO A 55 -4.01 27.13 -11.51
C PRO A 55 -2.58 26.61 -11.73
N ASN A 56 -2.03 26.86 -12.93
CA ASN A 56 -0.66 26.52 -13.32
C ASN A 56 -0.32 25.01 -13.29
N SER A 57 -1.30 24.12 -13.48
CA SER A 57 -1.09 22.67 -13.49
C SER A 57 -2.08 21.95 -14.40
N ASP A 58 -1.57 21.03 -15.22
CA ASP A 58 -2.38 20.15 -16.07
C ASP A 58 -2.70 18.80 -15.41
N LEU A 59 -2.22 18.57 -14.18
CA LEU A 59 -2.49 17.35 -13.43
C LEU A 59 -3.98 17.16 -13.12
N SER A 60 -4.38 15.91 -12.87
CA SER A 60 -5.67 15.62 -12.24
C SER A 60 -5.70 16.19 -10.82
N LEU A 61 -6.89 16.44 -10.26
CA LEU A 61 -7.01 16.90 -8.87
C LEU A 61 -6.36 15.92 -7.89
N PHE A 62 -6.58 14.62 -8.12
CA PHE A 62 -5.95 13.57 -7.33
C PHE A 62 -4.41 13.65 -7.41
N ASP A 63 -3.83 13.73 -8.61
CA ASP A 63 -2.37 13.75 -8.79
C ASP A 63 -1.74 15.02 -8.21
N TRP A 64 -2.42 16.15 -8.34
CA TRP A 64 -1.99 17.41 -7.74
C TRP A 64 -1.95 17.32 -6.22
N ILE A 65 -3.00 16.80 -5.58
CA ILE A 65 -3.07 16.64 -4.11
C ILE A 65 -2.03 15.61 -3.63
N MET A 66 -1.88 14.48 -4.32
CA MET A 66 -0.88 13.47 -3.98
C MET A 66 0.52 14.06 -4.06
N SER A 67 0.89 14.67 -5.19
CA SER A 67 2.22 15.30 -5.37
C SER A 67 2.51 16.39 -4.35
N ALA A 68 1.53 17.24 -4.02
CA ALA A 68 1.67 18.26 -2.98
C ALA A 68 1.85 17.63 -1.58
N SER A 69 1.13 16.55 -1.29
CA SER A 69 1.27 15.82 -0.02
C SER A 69 2.64 15.18 0.11
N GLU A 70 3.15 14.56 -0.96
CA GLU A 70 4.48 13.94 -0.96
C GLU A 70 5.57 14.99 -0.79
N ARG A 71 5.46 16.14 -1.46
CA ARG A 71 6.37 17.27 -1.27
C ARG A 71 6.42 17.69 0.20
N LEU A 72 5.26 17.90 0.83
CA LEU A 72 5.18 18.29 2.24
C LEU A 72 5.79 17.21 3.16
N HIS A 73 5.47 15.94 2.92
CA HIS A 73 5.96 14.84 3.74
C HIS A 73 7.47 14.59 3.57
N ALA A 74 8.04 14.89 2.40
CA ALA A 74 9.47 14.83 2.14
C ALA A 74 10.26 15.79 3.03
N LEU A 75 9.75 17.01 3.24
CA LEU A 75 10.36 18.01 4.10
C LEU A 75 10.58 17.50 5.54
N VAL A 76 9.69 16.62 6.02
CA VAL A 76 9.73 16.03 7.36
C VAL A 76 10.34 14.62 7.40
N ARG A 77 11.11 14.24 6.37
CA ARG A 77 11.89 12.98 6.25
C ARG A 77 11.07 11.72 6.04
N ARG A 78 9.79 11.80 5.65
CA ARG A 78 8.95 10.60 5.46
C ARG A 78 9.60 9.56 4.54
N TYR A 79 10.10 10.01 3.40
CA TYR A 79 10.70 9.14 2.37
C TYR A 79 12.18 8.84 2.59
N GLU A 80 12.76 9.22 3.74
CA GLU A 80 14.04 8.64 4.20
C GLU A 80 13.82 7.30 4.92
N SER A 81 12.58 7.00 5.35
CA SER A 81 12.22 5.74 6.01
C SER A 81 12.20 4.58 5.01
N PRO A 82 12.77 3.40 5.34
CA PRO A 82 12.88 2.28 4.40
C PRO A 82 11.53 1.63 4.02
N ASP A 83 10.45 1.95 4.72
CA ASP A 83 9.10 1.44 4.49
C ASP A 83 8.17 2.42 3.76
N GLU A 84 8.65 3.59 3.36
CA GLU A 84 7.89 4.59 2.62
C GLU A 84 8.39 4.68 1.16
N THR A 85 7.49 4.54 0.19
CA THR A 85 7.81 4.59 -1.25
C THR A 85 6.93 5.65 -1.93
N PRO A 86 7.49 6.68 -2.59
CA PRO A 86 6.73 7.79 -3.17
C PRO A 86 6.02 7.42 -4.49
N PHE A 87 4.85 8.02 -4.73
CA PHE A 87 4.14 7.95 -6.02
C PHE A 87 4.71 8.92 -7.07
N PHE A 88 5.24 10.05 -6.62
CA PHE A 88 5.84 11.11 -7.42
C PHE A 88 7.27 11.42 -6.91
N PRO A 89 8.27 10.56 -7.22
CA PRO A 89 9.65 10.79 -6.81
C PRO A 89 10.19 12.17 -7.22
N SER A 90 9.73 12.70 -8.36
CA SER A 90 10.11 14.03 -8.87
C SER A 90 9.57 15.20 -8.05
N ALA A 91 8.58 14.97 -7.17
CA ALA A 91 7.99 15.99 -6.32
C ALA A 91 8.67 16.09 -4.95
N LEU A 92 9.57 15.17 -4.62
CA LEU A 92 10.22 15.13 -3.31
C LEU A 92 11.22 16.28 -3.17
N GLU A 93 11.14 16.97 -2.04
CA GLU A 93 12.08 18.02 -1.66
C GLU A 93 13.07 17.52 -0.61
N LYS A 94 14.22 18.22 -0.51
CA LYS A 94 15.23 17.89 0.50
C LYS A 94 14.66 18.12 1.91
N PRO A 95 14.83 17.17 2.85
CA PRO A 95 14.34 17.35 4.21
C PRO A 95 14.93 18.58 4.91
N ILE A 96 14.10 19.23 5.74
CA ILE A 96 14.50 20.40 6.55
C ILE A 96 14.89 20.02 7.99
N LEU A 97 14.66 18.76 8.36
CA LEU A 97 15.01 18.20 9.67
C LEU A 97 16.38 17.51 9.60
N GLN A 98 17.02 17.32 10.76
CA GLN A 98 18.26 16.53 10.86
C GLN A 98 18.04 15.09 10.37
N PRO A 99 18.97 14.46 9.65
CA PRO A 99 18.76 13.12 9.09
C PRO A 99 18.54 12.07 10.19
N LEU A 100 17.74 11.05 9.88
CA LEU A 100 17.68 9.83 10.69
C LEU A 100 18.66 8.81 10.12
N HIS A 101 19.44 8.16 10.99
CA HIS A 101 20.36 7.10 10.59
C HIS A 101 19.70 5.74 10.76
N TYR A 102 19.03 5.26 9.72
CA TYR A 102 18.52 3.89 9.68
C TYR A 102 19.68 2.92 9.42
N PRO A 103 19.75 1.78 10.13
CA PRO A 103 20.65 0.70 9.73
C PRO A 103 20.26 0.19 8.34
N GLN A 104 21.20 -0.46 7.66
CA GLN A 104 20.91 -1.14 6.41
C GLN A 104 20.08 -2.40 6.70
N ILE A 105 18.75 -2.26 6.66
CA ILE A 105 17.81 -3.37 6.88
C ILE A 105 17.62 -4.16 5.59
N LEU A 106 17.25 -3.45 4.53
CA LEU A 106 16.99 -4.01 3.20
C LEU A 106 18.25 -3.93 2.33
N HIS A 107 18.37 -4.89 1.43
CA HIS A 107 19.30 -4.83 0.31
C HIS A 107 18.95 -3.65 -0.61
N ALA A 108 19.98 -3.04 -1.22
CA ALA A 108 19.75 -1.93 -2.15
C ALA A 108 18.88 -2.40 -3.32
N ASN A 109 17.79 -1.68 -3.60
CA ASN A 109 16.83 -2.03 -4.63
C ASN A 109 16.14 -0.77 -5.17
N ASP A 110 15.55 -0.89 -6.36
CA ASP A 110 14.74 0.15 -7.00
C ASP A 110 13.26 -0.22 -7.15
N VAL A 111 12.82 -1.29 -6.47
CA VAL A 111 11.45 -1.84 -6.57
C VAL A 111 10.42 -0.80 -6.13
N ASN A 112 9.60 -0.34 -7.07
CA ASN A 112 8.48 0.56 -6.82
C ASN A 112 7.30 0.18 -7.72
N VAL A 113 6.23 -0.35 -7.13
CA VAL A 113 5.00 -0.75 -7.83
C VAL A 113 3.85 0.25 -7.61
N ASN A 114 4.15 1.48 -7.16
CA ASN A 114 3.14 2.52 -6.99
C ASN A 114 2.34 2.85 -8.27
N PRO A 115 2.90 2.81 -9.49
CA PRO A 115 2.11 2.97 -10.72
C PRO A 115 0.99 1.93 -10.83
N GLU A 116 1.30 0.66 -10.58
CA GLU A 116 0.35 -0.47 -10.63
C GLU A 116 -0.67 -0.41 -9.49
N ILE A 117 -0.24 0.03 -8.30
CA ILE A 117 -1.15 0.26 -7.16
C ILE A 117 -2.15 1.37 -7.50
N LYS A 118 -1.67 2.51 -8.03
CA LYS A 118 -2.52 3.64 -8.42
C LYS A 118 -3.52 3.22 -9.50
N ASP A 119 -3.05 2.50 -10.52
CA ASP A 119 -3.90 1.99 -11.61
C ASP A 119 -4.99 1.05 -11.08
N SER A 120 -4.60 0.03 -10.31
CA SER A 120 -5.53 -0.93 -9.69
C SER A 120 -6.54 -0.23 -8.79
N TYR A 121 -6.10 0.78 -8.04
CA TYR A 121 -6.97 1.55 -7.16
C TYR A 121 -8.06 2.31 -7.92
N ILE A 122 -7.64 3.10 -8.92
CA ILE A 122 -8.56 3.97 -9.67
C ILE A 122 -9.50 3.15 -10.56
N ASN A 123 -8.95 2.15 -11.26
CA ASN A 123 -9.67 1.45 -12.33
C ASN A 123 -10.43 0.21 -11.85
N HIS A 124 -10.10 -0.34 -10.67
CA HIS A 124 -10.71 -1.59 -10.21
C HIS A 124 -11.23 -1.56 -8.77
N ILE A 125 -10.50 -0.94 -7.83
CA ILE A 125 -10.94 -0.91 -6.43
C ILE A 125 -12.08 0.11 -6.24
N LEU A 126 -11.87 1.36 -6.62
CA LEU A 126 -12.86 2.43 -6.44
C LEU A 126 -14.22 2.13 -7.07
N PRO A 127 -14.33 1.56 -8.30
CA PRO A 127 -15.63 1.19 -8.86
C PRO A 127 -16.43 0.19 -8.04
N THR A 128 -15.75 -0.68 -7.28
CA THR A 128 -16.39 -1.68 -6.41
C THR A 128 -16.69 -1.14 -5.01
N VAL A 129 -15.90 -0.19 -4.52
CA VAL A 129 -16.03 0.37 -3.16
C VAL A 129 -17.02 1.54 -3.11
N CYS A 130 -17.07 2.36 -4.17
CA CYS A 130 -17.84 3.60 -4.18
C CYS A 130 -19.17 3.45 -4.90
N ALA A 131 -20.17 4.20 -4.44
CA ALA A 131 -21.46 4.27 -5.10
C ALA A 131 -21.31 4.80 -6.54
N GLN A 132 -21.94 4.09 -7.48
CA GLN A 132 -22.03 4.49 -8.87
C GLN A 132 -23.26 5.38 -9.07
N ARG A 133 -23.03 6.68 -9.27
CA ARG A 133 -24.07 7.65 -9.64
C ARG A 133 -23.51 8.69 -10.58
N GLU A 134 -24.40 9.38 -11.27
CA GLU A 134 -24.04 10.57 -12.04
C GLU A 134 -23.40 11.62 -11.12
N GLU A 135 -22.30 12.20 -11.58
CA GLU A 135 -21.66 13.32 -10.89
C GLU A 135 -22.50 14.58 -11.05
N ARG A 136 -22.68 15.29 -9.95
CA ARG A 136 -23.30 16.62 -9.96
C ARG A 136 -22.27 17.65 -10.42
N PRO A 137 -22.71 18.89 -10.73
CA PRO A 137 -21.78 19.97 -11.03
C PRO A 137 -20.74 20.14 -9.92
N GLU A 138 -19.52 20.53 -10.29
CA GLU A 138 -18.35 20.63 -9.40
C GLU A 138 -18.65 21.31 -8.05
N GLN A 139 -19.43 22.40 -8.07
CA GLN A 139 -19.80 23.17 -6.87
C GLN A 139 -20.69 22.42 -5.87
N GLN A 140 -21.25 21.27 -6.28
CA GLN A 140 -22.12 20.42 -5.47
C GLN A 140 -21.45 19.08 -5.10
N GLU A 141 -20.21 18.85 -5.54
CA GLU A 141 -19.47 17.64 -5.23
C GLU A 141 -18.37 17.85 -4.19
N ASN A 142 -18.07 16.78 -3.46
CA ASN A 142 -17.03 16.76 -2.42
C ASN A 142 -15.71 16.24 -2.99
N TYR A 143 -15.26 16.79 -4.11
CA TYR A 143 -14.03 16.35 -4.79
C TYR A 143 -12.78 16.46 -3.93
N GLY A 144 -12.65 17.54 -3.15
CA GLY A 144 -11.54 17.71 -2.22
C GLY A 144 -11.53 16.63 -1.12
N SER A 145 -12.68 16.30 -0.55
CA SER A 145 -12.79 15.24 0.47
C SER A 145 -12.44 13.87 -0.09
N ALA A 146 -12.97 13.53 -1.27
CA ALA A 146 -12.64 12.27 -1.94
C ALA A 146 -11.14 12.15 -2.24
N ALA A 147 -10.55 13.16 -2.87
CA ALA A 147 -9.14 13.15 -3.28
C ALA A 147 -8.17 13.11 -2.08
N THR A 148 -8.48 13.79 -0.98
CA THR A 148 -7.65 13.76 0.23
C THR A 148 -7.70 12.41 0.94
N ILE A 149 -8.86 11.74 0.95
CA ILE A 149 -8.97 10.37 1.47
C ILE A 149 -8.26 9.38 0.53
N ASP A 150 -8.34 9.56 -0.79
CA ASP A 150 -7.62 8.72 -1.76
C ASP A 150 -6.11 8.70 -1.47
N VAL A 151 -5.52 9.85 -1.10
CA VAL A 151 -4.11 9.91 -0.68
C VAL A 151 -3.84 9.02 0.52
N LEU A 152 -4.72 9.03 1.53
CA LEU A 152 -4.59 8.19 2.73
C LEU A 152 -4.70 6.70 2.39
N VAL A 153 -5.62 6.33 1.49
CA VAL A 153 -5.79 4.95 1.03
C VAL A 153 -4.55 4.49 0.26
N LEU A 154 -4.08 5.27 -0.70
CA LEU A 154 -2.94 4.88 -1.53
C LEU A 154 -1.62 4.83 -0.78
N GLN A 155 -1.40 5.73 0.18
CA GLN A 155 -0.23 5.65 1.06
C GLN A 155 -0.26 4.40 1.95
N SER A 156 -1.43 4.02 2.50
CA SER A 156 -1.52 2.82 3.34
C SER A 156 -1.40 1.54 2.50
N LEU A 157 -1.99 1.50 1.30
CA LEU A 157 -1.80 0.41 0.32
C LEU A 157 -0.34 0.28 -0.10
N SER A 158 0.30 1.39 -0.48
CA SER A 158 1.71 1.42 -0.87
C SER A 158 2.60 0.84 0.23
N ARG A 159 2.45 1.33 1.46
CA ARG A 159 3.22 0.83 2.60
C ARG A 159 2.97 -0.66 2.83
N ARG A 160 1.72 -1.13 2.79
CA ARG A 160 1.37 -2.55 2.98
C ARG A 160 1.96 -3.45 1.90
N ILE A 161 1.92 -3.03 0.65
CA ILE A 161 2.38 -3.82 -0.50
C ILE A 161 3.91 -3.83 -0.55
N HIS A 162 4.54 -2.66 -0.40
CA HIS A 162 6.00 -2.55 -0.36
C HIS A 162 6.63 -3.16 0.90
N PHE A 163 5.84 -3.40 1.96
CA PHE A 163 6.29 -4.21 3.10
C PHE A 163 6.71 -5.63 2.70
N GLY A 164 6.30 -6.10 1.51
CA GLY A 164 6.83 -7.31 0.88
C GLY A 164 8.36 -7.35 0.82
N LYS A 165 9.06 -6.20 0.74
CA LYS A 165 10.53 -6.16 0.80
C LYS A 165 11.09 -6.73 2.11
N PHE A 166 10.46 -6.39 3.25
CA PHE A 166 10.86 -6.90 4.56
C PHE A 166 10.52 -8.39 4.70
N VAL A 167 9.38 -8.81 4.18
CA VAL A 167 8.99 -10.24 4.13
C VAL A 167 10.01 -11.04 3.33
N ALA A 168 10.35 -10.58 2.13
CA ALA A 168 11.31 -11.20 1.25
C ALA A 168 12.72 -11.27 1.87
N GLU A 169 13.20 -10.18 2.48
CA GLU A 169 14.49 -10.18 3.17
C GLU A 169 14.52 -11.18 4.34
N SER A 170 13.44 -11.25 5.12
CA SER A 170 13.32 -12.20 6.23
C SER A 170 13.32 -13.66 5.75
N LYS A 171 12.57 -13.96 4.68
CA LYS A 171 12.56 -15.29 4.04
C LYS A 171 13.93 -15.65 3.46
N PHE A 172 14.59 -14.72 2.77
CA PHE A 172 15.93 -14.91 2.22
C PHE A 172 16.91 -15.31 3.32
N ARG A 173 16.94 -14.59 4.44
CA ARG A 173 17.86 -14.89 5.56
C ARG A 173 17.57 -16.23 6.23
N THR A 174 16.32 -16.68 6.20
CA THR A 174 15.91 -17.96 6.80
C THR A 174 16.27 -19.14 5.91
N GLU A 175 16.13 -18.99 4.59
CA GLU A 175 16.33 -20.06 3.59
C GLU A 175 17.35 -19.65 2.51
N THR A 176 18.49 -19.08 2.92
CA THR A 176 19.49 -18.46 2.02
C THR A 176 19.87 -19.36 0.85
N ASP A 177 20.28 -20.59 1.11
CA ASP A 177 20.72 -21.53 0.06
C ASP A 177 19.63 -21.82 -0.98
N ARG A 178 18.36 -21.85 -0.55
CA ARG A 178 17.23 -22.10 -1.44
C ARG A 178 17.02 -20.89 -2.35
N PHE A 179 16.94 -19.70 -1.79
CA PHE A 179 16.69 -18.48 -2.56
C PHE A 179 17.90 -18.14 -3.46
N VAL A 180 19.14 -18.33 -3.02
CA VAL A 180 20.32 -18.15 -3.86
C VAL A 180 20.23 -19.03 -5.11
N LYS A 181 19.87 -20.31 -4.98
CA LYS A 181 19.69 -21.21 -6.13
C LYS A 181 18.60 -20.73 -7.09
N LEU A 182 17.44 -20.35 -6.55
CA LEU A 182 16.31 -19.86 -7.36
C LEU A 182 16.65 -18.56 -8.09
N ILE A 183 17.31 -17.61 -7.41
CA ILE A 183 17.71 -16.32 -8.00
C ILE A 183 18.76 -16.53 -9.08
N LYS A 184 19.78 -17.37 -8.86
CA LYS A 184 20.80 -17.70 -9.88
C LYS A 184 20.24 -18.39 -11.11
N ALA A 185 19.17 -19.16 -10.94
CA ALA A 185 18.46 -19.79 -12.04
C ALA A 185 17.46 -18.86 -12.75
N GLU A 186 17.32 -17.62 -12.29
CA GLU A 186 16.28 -16.66 -12.71
C GLU A 186 14.86 -17.25 -12.64
N ASP A 187 14.63 -18.19 -11.71
CA ASP A 187 13.38 -18.92 -11.58
C ASP A 187 12.34 -18.12 -10.80
N ARG A 188 11.83 -17.06 -11.44
CA ARG A 188 10.81 -16.17 -10.87
C ARG A 188 9.55 -16.93 -10.44
N LYS A 189 9.18 -17.99 -11.16
CA LYS A 189 8.03 -18.83 -10.83
C LYS A 189 8.33 -19.67 -9.57
N GLY A 190 9.49 -20.28 -9.49
CA GLY A 190 9.94 -21.01 -8.30
C GLY A 190 10.06 -20.11 -7.07
N ILE A 191 10.46 -18.84 -7.24
CA ILE A 191 10.43 -17.84 -6.16
C ILE A 191 8.99 -17.57 -5.73
N ASP A 192 8.08 -17.30 -6.67
CA ASP A 192 6.66 -17.06 -6.39
C ASP A 192 6.01 -18.22 -5.60
N GLU A 193 6.27 -19.45 -6.04
CA GLU A 193 5.81 -20.67 -5.35
C GLU A 193 6.46 -20.80 -3.96
N ALA A 194 7.74 -20.47 -3.82
CA ALA A 194 8.47 -20.55 -2.56
C ALA A 194 7.98 -19.54 -1.50
N ILE A 195 7.54 -18.36 -1.92
CA ILE A 195 7.04 -17.32 -1.01
C ILE A 195 5.56 -17.49 -0.66
N THR A 196 4.82 -18.32 -1.41
CA THR A 196 3.37 -18.50 -1.28
C THR A 196 3.01 -19.44 -0.13
N ASN A 197 2.09 -19.02 0.72
CA ASN A 197 1.44 -19.89 1.69
C ASN A 197 -0.08 -19.70 1.63
N MET A 198 -0.74 -20.58 0.87
CA MET A 198 -2.18 -20.49 0.62
C MET A 198 -3.02 -20.51 1.90
N ALA A 199 -2.61 -21.26 2.93
CA ALA A 199 -3.32 -21.30 4.20
C ALA A 199 -3.25 -19.95 4.93
N VAL A 200 -2.10 -19.28 4.89
CA VAL A 200 -1.93 -17.94 5.47
C VAL A 200 -2.71 -16.90 4.67
N GLU A 201 -2.69 -16.97 3.34
CA GLU A 201 -3.49 -16.07 2.50
C GLU A 201 -4.99 -16.20 2.79
N GLN A 202 -5.51 -17.43 2.89
CA GLN A 202 -6.91 -17.65 3.25
C GLN A 202 -7.23 -17.07 4.65
N GLN A 203 -6.35 -17.28 5.64
CA GLN A 203 -6.52 -16.68 6.98
C GLN A 203 -6.52 -15.14 6.97
N VAL A 204 -5.78 -14.52 6.04
CA VAL A 204 -5.81 -13.05 5.86
C VAL A 204 -7.18 -12.62 5.32
N LEU A 205 -7.70 -13.30 4.30
CA LEU A 205 -9.00 -12.99 3.71
C LEU A 205 -10.15 -13.20 4.69
N ASP A 206 -10.15 -14.29 5.46
CA ASP A 206 -11.17 -14.58 6.46
C ASP A 206 -11.18 -13.51 7.57
N ARG A 207 -9.98 -13.10 8.02
CA ARG A 207 -9.83 -12.04 9.02
C ARG A 207 -10.31 -10.69 8.48
N LEU A 208 -9.98 -10.34 7.24
CA LEU A 208 -10.44 -9.11 6.60
C LEU A 208 -11.96 -9.08 6.46
N LYS A 209 -12.57 -10.19 6.07
CA LYS A 209 -14.03 -10.32 6.00
C LYS A 209 -14.68 -10.01 7.35
N LEU A 210 -14.16 -10.59 8.43
CA LEU A 210 -14.65 -10.33 9.78
C LEU A 210 -14.44 -8.87 10.20
N LYS A 211 -13.25 -8.30 9.94
CA LYS A 211 -12.94 -6.90 10.26
C LYS A 211 -13.85 -5.93 9.52
N ALA A 212 -13.99 -6.09 8.20
CA ALA A 212 -14.83 -5.22 7.38
C ALA A 212 -16.31 -5.29 7.80
N ALA A 213 -16.84 -6.49 8.08
CA ALA A 213 -18.21 -6.64 8.60
C ALA A 213 -18.38 -5.97 9.97
N THR A 214 -17.38 -6.08 10.85
CA THR A 214 -17.40 -5.50 12.20
C THR A 214 -17.32 -3.98 12.16
N TYR A 215 -16.34 -3.42 11.44
CA TYR A 215 -16.11 -1.98 11.36
C TYR A 215 -17.15 -1.25 10.49
N GLY A 216 -17.70 -1.97 9.51
CA GLY A 216 -18.74 -1.51 8.60
C GLY A 216 -20.13 -1.41 9.21
N THR A 217 -20.33 -1.86 10.46
CA THR A 217 -21.64 -1.86 11.12
C THR A 217 -21.62 -0.95 12.35
N ASP A 218 -22.72 -0.25 12.64
CA ASP A 218 -22.88 0.45 13.93
C ASP A 218 -23.29 -0.57 15.01
N PRO A 219 -22.52 -0.74 16.11
CA PRO A 219 -22.88 -1.67 17.19
C PRO A 219 -24.21 -1.35 17.88
N SER A 220 -24.70 -0.12 17.76
CA SER A 220 -25.99 0.33 18.30
C SER A 220 -27.13 0.30 17.27
N GLY A 221 -26.82 -0.02 16.01
CA GLY A 221 -27.76 -0.04 14.90
C GLY A 221 -28.78 -1.18 14.98
N GLY A 222 -30.04 -0.88 14.63
CA GLY A 222 -31.07 -1.88 14.41
C GLY A 222 -30.96 -2.55 13.03
N SER A 223 -31.84 -3.51 12.72
CA SER A 223 -31.85 -4.32 11.48
C SER A 223 -32.05 -3.57 10.14
N ARG A 224 -31.99 -2.23 10.13
CA ARG A 224 -32.15 -1.38 8.95
C ARG A 224 -30.87 -0.65 8.53
N ASP A 225 -29.75 -0.86 9.21
CA ASP A 225 -28.49 -0.20 8.84
C ASP A 225 -27.92 -0.79 7.56
N VAL A 226 -27.79 0.06 6.54
CA VAL A 226 -26.98 -0.23 5.36
C VAL A 226 -25.53 -0.16 5.80
N GLY A 227 -24.77 -1.24 5.64
CA GLY A 227 -23.36 -1.29 6.05
C GLY A 227 -22.55 -0.17 5.39
N LYS A 228 -21.57 0.38 6.12
CA LYS A 228 -20.73 1.51 5.69
C LYS A 228 -19.88 1.21 4.45
N ILE A 229 -19.65 -0.08 4.15
CA ILE A 229 -18.89 -0.54 2.99
C ILE A 229 -19.34 -1.95 2.61
N ASP A 230 -19.22 -2.29 1.33
CA ASP A 230 -19.35 -3.67 0.86
C ASP A 230 -18.15 -4.51 1.34
N VAL A 231 -18.45 -5.49 2.19
CA VAL A 231 -17.45 -6.41 2.76
C VAL A 231 -16.73 -7.21 1.67
N ASP A 232 -17.45 -7.65 0.63
CA ASP A 232 -16.87 -8.44 -0.45
C ASP A 232 -15.97 -7.56 -1.32
N ALA A 233 -16.27 -6.26 -1.47
CA ALA A 233 -15.38 -5.31 -2.13
C ALA A 233 -14.01 -5.18 -1.41
N VAL A 234 -14.00 -5.15 -0.06
CA VAL A 234 -12.76 -5.14 0.73
C VAL A 234 -11.97 -6.43 0.56
N VAL A 235 -12.65 -7.59 0.63
CA VAL A 235 -12.00 -8.90 0.46
C VAL A 235 -11.43 -9.04 -0.96
N ASN A 236 -12.19 -8.65 -1.98
CA ASN A 236 -11.75 -8.68 -3.38
C ASN A 236 -10.58 -7.73 -3.64
N THR A 237 -10.56 -6.56 -2.97
CA THR A 237 -9.42 -5.64 -3.01
C THR A 237 -8.13 -6.35 -2.60
N TYR A 238 -8.17 -7.10 -1.48
CA TYR A 238 -7.00 -7.82 -1.01
C TYR A 238 -6.62 -9.01 -1.86
N LYS A 239 -7.61 -9.84 -2.21
CA LYS A 239 -7.41 -11.07 -2.97
C LYS A 239 -6.84 -10.80 -4.35
N ASN A 240 -7.37 -9.81 -5.06
CA ASN A 240 -7.07 -9.60 -6.47
C ASN A 240 -5.97 -8.57 -6.72
N TYR A 241 -5.69 -7.67 -5.75
CA TYR A 241 -4.71 -6.58 -5.95
C TYR A 241 -3.64 -6.55 -4.86
N VAL A 242 -4.00 -6.46 -3.58
CA VAL A 242 -3.00 -6.27 -2.50
C VAL A 242 -2.05 -7.47 -2.36
N ILE A 243 -2.58 -8.69 -2.25
CA ILE A 243 -1.75 -9.90 -2.10
C ILE A 243 -0.91 -10.13 -3.37
N PRO A 244 -1.49 -10.12 -4.59
CA PRO A 244 -0.70 -10.30 -5.82
C PRO A 244 0.41 -9.26 -6.00
N LEU A 245 0.13 -7.96 -5.79
CA LEU A 245 1.16 -6.92 -5.90
C LEU A 245 2.23 -7.04 -4.81
N THR A 246 1.87 -7.51 -3.60
CA THR A 246 2.88 -7.80 -2.55
C THR A 246 3.84 -8.90 -3.03
N LYS A 247 3.33 -9.95 -3.66
CA LYS A 247 4.16 -11.03 -4.22
C LYS A 247 5.07 -10.53 -5.34
N VAL A 248 4.58 -9.64 -6.21
CA VAL A 248 5.43 -8.97 -7.23
C VAL A 248 6.59 -8.24 -6.56
N VAL A 249 6.31 -7.45 -5.51
CA VAL A 249 7.38 -6.78 -4.73
C VAL A 249 8.38 -7.79 -4.16
N GLU A 250 7.91 -8.88 -3.56
CA GLU A 250 8.79 -9.92 -2.99
C GLU A 250 9.70 -10.54 -4.06
N VAL A 251 9.14 -10.90 -5.22
CA VAL A 251 9.89 -11.48 -6.34
C VAL A 251 10.91 -10.49 -6.89
N GLU A 252 10.51 -9.26 -7.25
CA GLU A 252 11.44 -8.27 -7.82
C GLU A 252 12.55 -7.89 -6.84
N TYR A 253 12.25 -7.83 -5.54
CA TYR A 253 13.26 -7.60 -4.52
C TYR A 253 14.28 -8.74 -4.46
N LEU A 254 13.81 -10.00 -4.44
CA LEU A 254 14.69 -11.17 -4.39
C LEU A 254 15.57 -11.28 -5.65
N MET A 255 15.04 -10.92 -6.81
CA MET A 255 15.82 -10.94 -8.06
C MET A 255 17.01 -9.97 -8.05
N GLN A 256 16.98 -8.93 -7.22
CA GLN A 256 18.09 -7.99 -7.06
C GLN A 256 19.02 -8.38 -5.90
N ARG A 257 18.65 -9.37 -5.08
CA ARG A 257 19.20 -9.58 -3.73
C ARG A 257 20.65 -10.04 -3.68
N LEU A 258 21.18 -10.64 -4.75
CA LEU A 258 22.54 -11.18 -4.76
C LEU A 258 23.59 -10.15 -5.21
N LYS A 259 23.18 -9.04 -5.82
CA LYS A 259 24.08 -8.04 -6.40
C LYS A 259 25.05 -7.48 -5.36
N GLY A 260 26.36 -7.52 -5.61
CA GLY A 260 27.36 -7.04 -4.67
C GLY A 260 27.45 -7.85 -3.37
N THR A 261 27.04 -9.12 -3.38
CA THR A 261 27.18 -10.06 -2.26
C THR A 261 28.13 -11.21 -2.61
N GLU A 262 28.45 -12.07 -1.65
CA GLU A 262 29.27 -13.27 -1.88
C GLU A 262 28.60 -14.31 -2.80
N TRP A 263 27.31 -14.17 -3.05
CA TRP A 263 26.53 -15.06 -3.91
C TRP A 263 26.33 -14.52 -5.31
N GLU A 264 26.86 -13.34 -5.69
CA GLU A 264 26.90 -12.94 -7.10
C GLU A 264 27.75 -13.94 -7.91
#